data_AF-A0A850GHQ1-F1
#
_entry.id   AF-A0A850GHQ1-F1
#
_cell.length_a   1.000
_cell.length_b   1.000
_cell.length_c   1.000
_cell.angle_alpha   90.00
_cell.angle_beta   90.00
_cell.angle_gamma   90.00
#
_symmetry.space_group_name_H-M   'P 1'
#
loop_
_entity.id
_entity.type
_entity.pdbx_description
1 polymer ?
#
loop_
_entity_poly.entity_id
_entity_poly.type
_entity_poly.pdbx_seq_one_letter_code
_entity_poly.pdbx_strand_id
1 'polypeptide(L)'
;MAVSNVVVCRPFLSEVEWAKKTVIEINDYKSKNWAIGLNGDTGKPDGFTVSFAERDMNFVTYIRGAGLSIGSPAAYDQNIAMLTTYIDRERQEEVSSVNGVISQLNDYKSRNWAIGLSWPDGQPDGFTRYFAVRELPIQYYLRGNISVGEPSAYDANIKTLQGYLEKVGNAKLG
;
A
#
# COMPACT_ATOMS: atom_id res chain seq x y z
N MET A 1 -9.14 -22.77 -15.12
CA MET A 1 -9.52 -21.35 -14.98
C MET A 1 -8.53 -20.73 -14.03
N ALA A 2 -7.68 -19.81 -14.52
CA ALA A 2 -6.82 -19.05 -13.64
C ALA A 2 -7.73 -18.16 -12.80
N VAL A 3 -7.81 -18.43 -11.49
CA VAL A 3 -8.27 -17.44 -10.53
C VAL A 3 -7.33 -16.25 -10.71
N SER A 4 -7.85 -15.19 -11.31
CA SER A 4 -7.22 -13.88 -11.25
C SER A 4 -7.08 -13.59 -9.77
N ASN A 5 -5.86 -13.74 -9.25
CA ASN A 5 -5.47 -13.04 -8.04
C ASN A 5 -5.62 -11.56 -8.40
N VAL A 6 -6.80 -11.01 -8.15
CA VAL A 6 -6.97 -9.58 -8.09
C VAL A 6 -6.11 -9.17 -6.92
N VAL A 7 -4.84 -8.87 -7.19
CA VAL A 7 -4.01 -8.12 -6.27
C VAL A 7 -4.74 -6.81 -6.14
N VAL A 8 -5.52 -6.67 -5.07
CA VAL A 8 -6.09 -5.39 -4.68
C VAL A 8 -4.88 -4.56 -4.28
N CYS A 9 -4.31 -3.82 -5.23
CA CYS A 9 -3.27 -2.84 -4.93
C CYS A 9 -3.93 -1.76 -4.07
N ARG A 10 -3.79 -1.90 -2.75
CA ARG A 10 -4.16 -0.86 -1.80
C ARG A 10 -3.11 0.25 -1.88
N PRO A 11 -3.50 1.53 -1.88
CA PRO A 11 -2.52 2.61 -1.83
C PRO A 11 -1.64 2.46 -0.58
N PHE A 12 -0.32 2.65 -0.72
CA PHE A 12 0.63 2.53 0.41
C PHE A 12 0.21 3.41 1.62
N LEU A 13 -0.30 4.61 1.38
CA LEU A 13 -0.75 5.49 2.46
C LEU A 13 -1.95 4.91 3.23
N SER A 14 -2.86 4.21 2.57
CA SER A 14 -3.96 3.50 3.23
C SER A 14 -3.46 2.33 4.08
N GLU A 15 -2.42 1.64 3.62
CA GLU A 15 -1.76 0.56 4.38
C GLU A 15 -1.07 1.07 5.64
N VAL A 16 -0.42 2.24 5.55
CA VAL A 16 0.19 2.90 6.72
C VAL A 16 -0.88 3.30 7.74
N GLU A 17 -2.00 3.87 7.31
CA GLU A 17 -3.09 4.23 8.21
C GLU A 17 -3.74 3.02 8.87
N TRP A 18 -3.92 1.92 8.11
CA TRP A 18 -4.35 0.64 8.68
C TRP A 18 -3.36 0.16 9.76
N ALA A 19 -2.07 0.14 9.46
CA ALA A 19 -1.06 -0.37 10.39
C ALA A 19 -0.96 0.48 11.67
N LYS A 20 -1.07 1.82 11.57
CA LYS A 20 -1.16 2.71 12.74
C LYS A 20 -2.36 2.36 13.62
N LYS A 21 -3.53 2.18 13.01
CA LYS A 21 -4.74 1.78 13.74
C LYS A 21 -4.56 0.43 14.43
N THR A 22 -3.98 -0.55 13.73
CA THR A 22 -3.72 -1.87 14.30
C THR A 22 -2.73 -1.82 15.46
N VAL A 23 -1.68 -0.99 15.38
CA VAL A 23 -0.75 -0.77 16.52
C VAL A 23 -1.48 -0.18 17.72
N ILE A 24 -2.38 0.79 17.51
CA ILE A 24 -3.20 1.37 18.58
C ILE A 24 -4.07 0.28 19.24
N GLU A 25 -4.75 -0.54 18.43
CA GLU A 25 -5.60 -1.62 18.93
C GLU A 25 -4.80 -2.71 19.67
N ILE A 26 -3.64 -3.12 19.15
CA ILE A 26 -2.76 -4.08 19.83
C ILE A 26 -2.28 -3.52 21.18
N ASN A 27 -1.93 -2.23 21.24
CA ASN A 27 -1.53 -1.58 22.51
C ASN A 27 -2.68 -1.49 23.50
N ASP A 28 -3.91 -1.25 23.04
CA ASP A 28 -5.11 -1.29 23.88
C ASP A 28 -5.32 -2.69 24.49
N TYR A 29 -5.20 -3.75 23.68
CA TYR A 29 -5.25 -5.13 24.15
C TYR A 29 -4.11 -5.46 25.13
N LYS A 30 -2.88 -4.98 24.84
CA LYS A 30 -1.71 -5.13 25.72
C LYS A 30 -1.97 -4.52 27.09
N SER A 31 -2.54 -3.31 27.14
CA SER A 31 -2.84 -2.60 28.40
C SER A 31 -3.82 -3.36 29.30
N LYS A 32 -4.70 -4.17 28.70
CA LYS A 32 -5.71 -4.97 29.39
C LYS A 32 -5.30 -6.44 29.55
N ASN A 33 -4.12 -6.81 29.01
CA ASN A 33 -3.65 -8.19 28.92
C ASN A 33 -4.71 -9.13 28.32
N TRP A 34 -5.40 -8.67 27.26
CA TRP A 34 -6.45 -9.42 26.57
C TRP A 34 -5.89 -10.37 25.51
N ALA A 35 -6.52 -11.54 25.37
CA ALA A 35 -6.12 -12.50 24.36
C ALA A 35 -6.18 -11.89 22.95
N ILE A 36 -5.23 -12.28 22.10
CA ILE A 36 -5.13 -11.93 20.67
C ILE A 36 -4.85 -13.20 19.87
N GLY A 37 -5.43 -13.31 18.68
CA GLY A 37 -5.26 -14.45 17.79
C GLY A 37 -6.53 -15.25 17.56
N LEU A 38 -7.45 -15.26 18.52
CA LEU A 38 -8.74 -15.94 18.42
C LEU A 38 -9.84 -15.10 19.05
N ASN A 39 -11.02 -15.14 18.45
CA ASN A 39 -12.23 -14.58 19.02
C ASN A 39 -12.69 -15.45 20.20
N GLY A 40 -12.87 -14.83 21.38
CA GLY A 40 -13.18 -15.52 22.63
C GLY A 40 -14.52 -16.28 22.65
N ASP A 41 -15.49 -15.87 21.82
CA ASP A 41 -16.82 -16.49 21.79
C ASP A 41 -16.89 -17.66 20.81
N THR A 42 -16.11 -17.61 19.72
CA THR A 42 -16.22 -18.55 18.59
C THR A 42 -15.02 -19.46 18.42
N GLY A 43 -13.88 -19.14 19.05
CA GLY A 43 -12.61 -19.86 18.85
C GLY A 43 -12.04 -19.75 17.43
N LYS A 44 -12.59 -18.86 16.59
CA LYS A 44 -12.13 -18.59 15.23
C LYS A 44 -11.01 -17.52 15.24
N PRO A 45 -10.18 -17.44 14.18
CA PRO A 45 -9.24 -16.32 14.01
C PRO A 45 -9.92 -14.96 14.24
N ASP A 46 -9.28 -14.10 15.03
CA ASP A 46 -9.76 -12.74 15.26
C ASP A 46 -9.42 -11.81 14.08
N GLY A 47 -9.84 -10.54 14.18
CA GLY A 47 -9.57 -9.53 13.15
C GLY A 47 -8.08 -9.26 12.94
N PHE A 48 -7.24 -9.38 13.98
CA PHE A 48 -5.79 -9.24 13.82
C PHE A 48 -5.21 -10.37 12.98
N THR A 49 -5.57 -11.61 13.31
CA THR A 49 -5.08 -12.79 12.59
C THR A 49 -5.47 -12.76 11.12
N VAL A 50 -6.73 -12.43 10.83
CA VAL A 50 -7.21 -12.33 9.45
C VAL A 50 -6.48 -11.21 8.70
N SER A 51 -6.34 -10.03 9.30
CA SER A 51 -5.72 -8.88 8.64
C SER A 51 -4.21 -9.04 8.40
N PHE A 52 -3.50 -9.78 9.25
CA PHE A 52 -2.11 -10.17 9.01
C PHE A 52 -2.01 -11.22 7.89
N ALA A 53 -2.89 -12.23 7.90
CA ALA A 53 -2.93 -13.26 6.87
C ALA A 53 -3.24 -12.69 5.46
N GLU A 54 -4.12 -11.69 5.35
CA GLU A 54 -4.39 -10.97 4.08
C GLU A 54 -3.14 -10.30 3.46
N ARG A 55 -2.09 -10.11 4.25
CA ARG A 55 -0.83 -9.46 3.88
C ARG A 55 0.36 -10.42 3.88
N ASP A 56 0.07 -11.73 3.94
CA ASP A 56 1.05 -12.79 4.06
C ASP A 56 2.03 -12.57 5.25
N MET A 57 1.54 -11.96 6.33
CA MET A 57 2.28 -11.77 7.57
C MET A 57 1.96 -12.88 8.56
N ASN A 58 2.99 -13.37 9.25
CA ASN A 58 2.79 -14.29 10.37
C ASN A 58 2.20 -13.52 11.55
N PHE A 59 1.17 -14.08 12.19
CA PHE A 59 0.59 -13.52 13.41
C PHE A 59 1.00 -14.34 14.62
N VAL A 60 1.46 -13.68 15.68
CA VAL A 60 1.80 -14.34 16.95
C VAL A 60 0.59 -14.28 17.89
N THR A 61 0.05 -15.43 18.23
CA THR A 61 -1.11 -15.55 19.12
C THR A 61 -0.70 -15.48 20.60
N TYR A 62 -1.55 -14.85 21.42
CA TYR A 62 -1.48 -14.93 22.88
C TYR A 62 -2.87 -15.20 23.43
N ILE A 63 -3.06 -16.38 24.04
CA ILE A 63 -4.34 -16.84 24.57
C ILE A 63 -4.15 -17.25 26.02
N ARG A 64 -5.06 -16.77 26.89
CA ARG A 64 -5.08 -17.11 28.30
C ARG A 64 -6.52 -17.32 28.76
N GLY A 65 -6.93 -18.56 29.03
CA GLY A 65 -8.26 -18.88 29.56
C GLY A 65 -8.69 -20.33 29.35
N ALA A 66 -9.71 -20.78 30.10
CA ALA A 66 -10.37 -22.08 29.94
C ALA A 66 -9.45 -23.32 29.80
N GLY A 67 -8.36 -23.37 30.58
CA GLY A 67 -7.41 -24.49 30.55
C GLY A 67 -6.44 -24.48 29.35
N LEU A 68 -6.52 -23.47 28.47
CA LEU A 68 -5.62 -23.27 27.35
C LEU A 68 -4.72 -22.05 27.59
N SER A 69 -3.42 -22.24 27.45
CA SER A 69 -2.42 -21.16 27.50
C SER A 69 -1.51 -21.31 26.29
N ILE A 70 -1.56 -20.34 25.38
CA ILE A 70 -0.74 -20.32 24.17
C ILE A 70 0.00 -18.99 24.12
N GLY A 71 1.31 -19.06 23.82
CA GLY A 71 2.16 -17.89 23.69
C GLY A 71 2.44 -17.17 25.00
N SER A 72 2.79 -15.90 24.90
CA SER A 72 3.11 -15.03 26.04
C SER A 72 2.76 -13.57 25.72
N PRO A 73 2.72 -12.66 26.71
CA PRO A 73 2.51 -11.24 26.46
C PRO A 73 3.53 -10.60 25.50
N ALA A 74 4.67 -11.25 25.20
CA ALA A 74 5.58 -10.78 24.17
C ALA A 74 4.96 -10.76 22.76
N ALA A 75 3.86 -11.48 22.53
CA ALA A 75 3.15 -11.51 21.25
C ALA A 75 2.70 -10.12 20.78
N TYR A 76 2.31 -9.21 21.70
CA TYR A 76 1.91 -7.85 21.32
C TYR A 76 3.08 -7.11 20.64
N ASP A 77 4.24 -7.12 21.28
CA ASP A 77 5.43 -6.41 20.79
C ASP A 77 6.00 -7.06 19.54
N GLN A 78 5.92 -8.40 19.44
CA GLN A 78 6.31 -9.13 18.24
C GLN A 78 5.42 -8.77 17.04
N ASN A 79 4.10 -8.72 17.21
CA ASN A 79 3.18 -8.33 16.14
C ASN A 79 3.38 -6.85 15.73
N ILE A 80 3.61 -5.94 16.69
CA ILE A 80 3.94 -4.53 16.38
C ILE A 80 5.25 -4.45 15.57
N ALA A 81 6.30 -5.17 15.98
CA ALA A 81 7.56 -5.19 15.26
C ALA A 81 7.42 -5.75 13.83
N MET A 82 6.57 -6.75 13.63
CA MET A 82 6.23 -7.26 12.30
C MET A 82 5.53 -6.20 11.44
N LEU A 83 4.57 -5.45 12.00
CA LEU A 83 3.92 -4.34 11.29
C LEU A 83 4.92 -3.25 10.88
N THR A 84 5.84 -2.88 11.77
CA THR A 84 6.90 -1.91 11.46
C THR A 84 7.78 -2.40 10.31
N THR A 85 8.22 -3.66 10.37
CA THR A 85 9.05 -4.26 9.32
C THR A 85 8.32 -4.33 7.98
N TYR A 86 7.04 -4.71 8.00
CA TYR A 86 6.19 -4.74 6.81
C TYR A 86 6.05 -3.36 6.18
N ILE A 87 5.64 -2.34 6.94
CA ILE A 87 5.47 -0.98 6.42
C ILE A 87 6.80 -0.40 5.91
N ASP A 88 7.92 -0.69 6.56
CA ASP A 88 9.23 -0.25 6.09
C ASP A 88 9.60 -0.88 4.74
N ARG A 89 9.29 -2.16 4.53
CA ARG A 89 9.47 -2.84 3.24
C ARG A 89 8.56 -2.22 2.17
N GLU A 90 7.26 -2.13 2.43
CA GLU A 90 6.29 -1.56 1.47
C GLU A 90 6.67 -0.11 1.09
N ARG A 91 7.19 0.67 2.05
CA ARG A 91 7.68 2.02 1.78
C ARG A 91 8.85 2.02 0.80
N GLN A 92 9.82 1.11 0.97
CA GLN A 92 10.97 1.03 0.07
C GLN A 92 10.55 0.63 -1.34
N GLU A 93 9.65 -0.34 -1.45
CA GLU A 93 9.09 -0.77 -2.74
C GLU A 93 8.33 0.36 -3.43
N GLU A 94 7.52 1.10 -2.69
CA GLU A 94 6.76 2.24 -3.21
C GLU A 94 7.67 3.38 -3.66
N VAL A 95 8.71 3.72 -2.89
CA VAL A 95 9.71 4.73 -3.28
C VAL A 95 10.43 4.31 -4.56
N SER A 96 10.85 3.05 -4.63
CA SER A 96 11.52 2.50 -5.82
C SER A 96 10.62 2.55 -7.05
N SER A 97 9.36 2.14 -6.90
CA SER A 97 8.34 2.17 -7.93
C SER A 97 8.10 3.58 -8.47
N VAL A 98 7.90 4.57 -7.58
CA VAL A 98 7.63 5.96 -7.99
C VAL A 98 8.83 6.58 -8.70
N ASN A 99 10.05 6.34 -8.20
CA ASN A 99 11.26 6.79 -8.88
C ASN A 99 11.41 6.15 -10.28
N GLY A 100 11.03 4.87 -10.43
CA GLY A 100 10.98 4.20 -11.72
C GLY A 100 10.03 4.90 -12.71
N VAL A 101 8.83 5.26 -12.26
CA VAL A 101 7.85 5.97 -13.10
C VAL A 101 8.28 7.40 -13.43
N ILE A 102 8.91 8.11 -12.50
CA ILE A 102 9.50 9.44 -12.78
C ILE A 102 10.58 9.31 -13.86
N SER A 103 11.43 8.29 -13.80
CA SER A 103 12.44 8.03 -14.83
C SER A 103 11.79 7.75 -16.19
N GLN A 104 10.75 6.92 -16.23
CA GLN A 104 9.98 6.64 -17.45
C GLN A 104 9.34 7.91 -18.04
N LEU A 105 8.73 8.76 -17.21
CA LEU A 105 8.17 10.03 -17.66
C LEU A 105 9.22 10.96 -18.27
N ASN A 106 10.44 10.98 -17.74
CA ASN A 106 11.55 11.75 -18.32
C ASN A 106 12.01 11.20 -19.67
N ASP A 107 12.08 9.87 -19.84
CA ASP A 107 12.37 9.25 -21.14
C ASP A 107 11.27 9.56 -22.16
N TYR A 108 9.99 9.42 -21.77
CA TYR A 108 8.85 9.77 -22.62
C TYR A 108 8.86 11.26 -23.01
N LYS A 109 9.19 12.16 -22.06
CA LYS A 109 9.37 13.59 -22.32
C LYS A 109 10.44 13.84 -23.39
N SER A 110 11.58 13.16 -23.29
CA SER A 110 12.69 13.32 -24.25
C SER A 110 12.35 12.86 -25.67
N ARG A 111 11.42 11.91 -25.79
CA ARG A 111 10.95 11.33 -27.05
C ARG A 111 9.63 11.90 -27.54
N ASN A 112 9.03 12.80 -26.75
CA ASN A 112 7.72 13.39 -27.00
C ASN A 112 6.62 12.32 -27.22
N TRP A 113 6.61 11.26 -26.41
CA TRP A 113 5.68 10.14 -26.50
C TRP A 113 4.37 10.36 -25.74
N ALA A 114 3.27 9.78 -26.23
CA ALA A 114 1.98 9.91 -25.56
C ALA A 114 2.00 9.39 -24.11
N ILE A 115 1.27 10.06 -23.21
CA ILE A 115 1.04 9.65 -21.82
C ILE A 115 -0.44 9.78 -21.47
N GLY A 116 -0.90 8.85 -20.64
CA GLY A 116 -2.26 8.79 -20.10
C GLY A 116 -3.23 7.96 -20.95
N LEU A 117 -3.03 7.94 -22.27
CA LEU A 117 -3.82 7.16 -23.21
C LEU A 117 -2.91 6.41 -24.18
N SER A 118 -3.26 5.15 -24.43
CA SER A 118 -2.62 4.32 -25.45
C SER A 118 -3.16 4.63 -26.84
N TRP A 119 -2.30 4.46 -27.85
CA TRP A 119 -2.65 4.59 -29.26
C TRP A 119 -2.69 3.20 -29.91
N PRO A 120 -3.66 2.88 -30.79
CA PRO A 120 -4.71 3.76 -31.34
C PRO A 120 -6.05 3.72 -30.62
N ASP A 121 -6.22 2.84 -29.63
CA ASP A 121 -7.48 2.48 -28.98
C ASP A 121 -7.97 3.48 -27.93
N GLY A 122 -7.12 4.43 -27.52
CA GLY A 122 -7.47 5.50 -26.57
C GLY A 122 -7.73 4.97 -25.16
N GLN A 123 -7.23 3.78 -24.82
CA GLN A 123 -7.42 3.19 -23.49
C GLN A 123 -6.44 3.79 -22.49
N PRO A 124 -6.79 3.86 -21.19
CA PRO A 124 -5.85 4.21 -20.12
C PRO A 124 -4.56 3.39 -20.20
N ASP A 125 -3.44 4.09 -20.36
CA ASP A 125 -2.12 3.46 -20.42
C ASP A 125 -1.60 3.06 -19.02
N GLY A 126 -0.34 2.63 -18.97
CA GLY A 126 0.32 2.28 -17.71
C GLY A 126 0.40 3.45 -16.72
N PHE A 127 0.62 4.68 -17.19
CA PHE A 127 0.68 5.85 -16.32
C PHE A 127 -0.67 6.15 -15.68
N THR A 128 -1.76 6.14 -16.46
CA THR A 128 -3.10 6.39 -15.90
C THR A 128 -3.45 5.38 -14.81
N ARG A 129 -3.20 4.09 -15.03
CA ARG A 129 -3.44 3.07 -14.01
C ARG A 129 -2.55 3.26 -12.79
N TYR A 130 -1.28 3.59 -13.01
CA TYR A 130 -0.31 3.82 -11.93
C TYR A 130 -0.72 4.97 -11.00
N PHE A 131 -1.19 6.08 -11.57
CA PHE A 131 -1.70 7.23 -10.83
C PHE A 131 -3.05 6.92 -10.16
N ALA A 132 -3.94 6.21 -10.85
CA ALA A 132 -5.26 5.84 -10.32
C ALA A 132 -5.17 4.95 -9.06
N VAL A 133 -4.29 3.95 -9.05
CA VAL A 133 -4.05 3.10 -7.86
C VAL A 133 -3.59 3.90 -6.65
N ARG A 134 -2.93 5.05 -6.87
CA ARG A 134 -2.44 5.94 -5.81
C ARG A 134 -3.37 7.11 -5.54
N GLU A 135 -4.54 7.13 -6.19
CA GLU A 135 -5.51 8.20 -6.12
C GLU A 135 -4.90 9.57 -6.47
N LEU A 136 -3.94 9.59 -7.40
CA LEU A 136 -3.24 10.79 -7.83
C LEU A 136 -3.85 11.35 -9.12
N PRO A 137 -3.90 12.69 -9.26
CA PRO A 137 -4.30 13.31 -10.51
C PRO A 137 -3.21 13.10 -11.58
N ILE A 138 -3.64 12.84 -12.82
CA ILE A 138 -2.77 12.71 -13.98
C ILE A 138 -3.22 13.67 -15.09
N GLN A 139 -2.26 14.32 -15.74
CA GLN A 139 -2.47 15.09 -16.96
C GLN A 139 -2.09 14.26 -18.18
N TYR A 140 -2.96 14.26 -19.20
CA TYR A 140 -2.73 13.51 -20.43
C TYR A 140 -2.00 14.38 -21.45
N TYR A 141 -1.18 13.73 -22.28
CA TYR A 141 -0.58 14.36 -23.44
C TYR A 141 -0.54 13.38 -24.59
N LEU A 142 -1.19 13.73 -25.69
CA LEU A 142 -1.24 12.95 -26.93
C LEU A 142 -1.22 13.93 -28.10
N ARG A 143 -0.36 13.69 -29.09
CA ARG A 143 -0.39 14.39 -30.39
C ARG A 143 -0.64 13.39 -31.51
N GLY A 144 -1.54 13.75 -32.41
CA GLY A 144 -1.97 12.94 -33.55
C GLY A 144 -3.25 13.52 -34.17
N ASN A 145 -4.07 12.67 -34.80
CA ASN A 145 -5.37 13.08 -35.38
C ASN A 145 -6.30 13.71 -34.33
N ILE A 146 -6.17 13.29 -33.07
CA ILE A 146 -6.74 13.95 -31.90
C ILE A 146 -5.56 14.39 -31.05
N SER A 147 -5.54 15.67 -30.69
CA SER A 147 -4.55 16.22 -29.77
C SER A 147 -5.20 16.50 -28.43
N VAL A 148 -4.57 16.04 -27.35
CA VAL A 148 -5.06 16.20 -25.97
C VAL A 148 -3.91 16.73 -25.12
N GLY A 149 -4.20 17.79 -24.35
CA GLY A 149 -3.25 18.38 -23.41
C GLY A 149 -2.05 19.05 -24.09
N GLU A 150 -1.05 19.36 -23.27
CA GLU A 150 0.17 20.07 -23.67
C GLU A 150 1.42 19.33 -23.17
N PRO A 151 2.60 19.54 -23.77
CA PRO A 151 3.85 18.92 -23.30
C PRO A 151 4.19 19.23 -21.83
N SER A 152 3.61 20.28 -21.22
CA SER A 152 3.74 20.56 -19.79
C SER A 152 3.16 19.46 -18.89
N ALA A 153 2.36 18.53 -19.43
CA ALA A 153 1.81 17.39 -18.70
C ALA A 153 2.89 16.49 -18.08
N TYR A 154 4.04 16.31 -18.72
CA TYR A 154 5.15 15.53 -18.13
C TYR A 154 5.62 16.15 -16.82
N ASP A 155 5.90 17.46 -16.84
CA ASP A 155 6.41 18.19 -15.68
C ASP A 155 5.38 18.25 -14.56
N ALA A 156 4.10 18.42 -14.91
CA ALA A 156 3.00 18.37 -13.94
C ALA A 156 2.91 16.99 -13.27
N ASN A 157 2.96 15.90 -14.05
CA ASN A 157 2.90 14.53 -13.54
C ASN A 157 4.13 14.17 -12.69
N ILE A 158 5.34 14.55 -13.12
CA ILE A 158 6.57 14.39 -12.33
C ILE A 158 6.45 15.12 -10.99
N LYS A 159 5.98 16.37 -11.00
CA LYS A 159 5.76 17.14 -9.77
C LYS A 159 4.75 16.48 -8.84
N THR A 160 3.65 15.94 -9.37
CA THR A 160 2.67 15.18 -8.58
C THR A 160 3.33 13.97 -7.90
N LEU A 161 4.15 13.20 -8.62
CA LEU A 161 4.86 12.05 -8.07
C LEU A 161 5.93 12.44 -7.04
N GLN A 162 6.64 13.56 -7.24
CA GLN A 162 7.59 14.10 -6.27
C GLN A 162 6.88 14.50 -4.96
N GLY A 163 5.77 15.22 -5.05
CA GLY A 163 4.96 15.55 -3.86
C GLY A 163 4.37 14.31 -3.19
N TYR A 164 4.07 13.25 -3.94
CA TYR A 164 3.68 11.97 -3.38
C TYR A 164 4.85 11.28 -2.65
N LEU A 165 6.06 11.26 -3.22
CA LEU A 165 7.25 10.72 -2.56
C LEU A 165 7.54 11.37 -1.21
N GLU A 166 7.34 12.68 -1.09
CA GLU A 166 7.47 13.37 0.20
C GLU A 166 6.50 12.81 1.25
N LYS A 167 5.24 12.56 0.87
CA LYS A 167 4.26 11.92 1.76
C LYS A 167 4.68 10.50 2.14
N VAL A 168 5.16 9.72 1.18
CA VAL A 168 5.65 8.35 1.40
C VAL A 168 6.85 8.32 2.34
N GLY A 169 7.82 9.23 2.16
CA GLY A 169 9.01 9.32 3.01
C GLY A 169 8.70 9.67 4.47
N ASN A 170 7.63 10.42 4.69
CA ASN A 170 7.15 10.81 6.03
C ASN A 170 6.18 9.79 6.65
N ALA A 171 5.65 8.86 5.87
CA ALA A 171 4.73 7.82 6.33
C ALA A 171 5.52 6.67 6.97
N LYS A 172 5.54 6.66 8.30
CA LYS A 172 6.18 5.63 9.14
C LYS A 172 5.23 5.23 10.27
N LEU A 173 5.41 4.01 10.79
CA LEU A 173 4.95 3.69 12.13
C LEU A 173 6.00 4.30 13.08
N GLY A 174 5.56 5.19 13.96
CA GLY A 174 6.44 6.01 14.82
C GLY A 174 7.33 5.20 15.74
#